data_AF-A0AAU5FWM3-F1
#
_entry.id   AF-A0AAU5FWM3-F1
#
_cell.length_a   1.000
_cell.length_b   1.000
_cell.length_c   1.000
_cell.angle_alpha   90.00
_cell.angle_beta   90.00
_cell.angle_gamma   90.00
#
_symmetry.space_group_name_H-M   'P 1'
#
loop_
_entity.id
_entity.type
_entity.pdbx_description
1 polymer ?
#
loop_
_entity_poly.entity_id
_entity_poly.type
_entity_poly.pdbx_seq_one_letter_code
_entity_poly.pdbx_strand_id
1 'polypeptide(L)' 'MTEFSRWADSGHHERAEELAGGRDAFEAGAAQLIGEARARRLVELRKERGFTQTDMAARLGIDKGRTSQIESGQVSGSGQ' A
#
# COMPACT_ATOMS: atom_id res chain seq x y z
N MET A 1 -22.47 28.73 7.78
CA MET A 1 -21.35 27.88 8.22
C MET A 1 -21.49 26.57 7.48
N THR A 2 -20.53 26.19 6.63
CA THR A 2 -20.53 24.87 5.98
C THR A 2 -19.96 23.85 6.95
N GLU A 3 -20.77 22.85 7.31
CA GLU A 3 -20.32 21.70 8.08
C GLU A 3 -19.45 20.81 7.17
N PHE A 4 -18.17 20.68 7.52
CA PHE A 4 -17.27 19.72 6.89
C PHE A 4 -17.41 18.38 7.60
N SER A 5 -18.12 17.42 6.99
CA SER A 5 -18.12 16.04 7.46
C SER A 5 -16.96 15.27 6.83
N ARG A 6 -16.39 14.33 7.58
CA ARG A 6 -15.37 13.42 7.07
C ARG A 6 -16.00 12.58 5.96
N TRP A 7 -15.26 12.34 4.88
CA TRP A 7 -15.74 11.50 3.77
C TRP A 7 -16.18 10.10 4.24
N ALA A 8 -15.47 9.51 5.22
CA ALA A 8 -15.83 8.22 5.80
C ALA A 8 -17.15 8.26 6.58
N ASP A 9 -17.50 9.42 7.15
CA ASP A 9 -18.73 9.64 7.91
C ASP A 9 -19.87 10.13 6.99
N SER A 10 -19.62 10.14 5.68
CA SER A 10 -20.62 10.43 4.66
C SER A 10 -21.17 9.14 4.07
N GLY A 11 -22.37 9.17 3.49
CA GLY A 11 -22.97 8.02 2.78
C GLY A 11 -22.15 7.53 1.57
N HIS A 12 -21.05 8.19 1.22
CA HIS A 12 -20.12 7.71 0.20
C HIS A 12 -19.34 6.46 0.65
N HIS A 13 -19.13 6.27 1.95
CA HIS A 13 -18.43 5.10 2.47
C HIS A 13 -19.25 3.82 2.25
N GLU A 14 -20.52 3.82 2.69
CA GLU A 14 -21.45 2.69 2.51
C GLU A 14 -21.63 2.35 1.02
N ARG A 15 -21.81 3.36 0.16
CA ARG A 15 -21.87 3.15 -1.29
C ARG A 15 -20.58 2.55 -1.86
N ALA A 16 -19.41 2.96 -1.34
CA ALA A 16 -18.14 2.41 -1.79
C ALA A 16 -17.97 0.94 -1.36
N GLU A 17 -18.42 0.57 -0.17
CA GLU A 17 -18.47 -0.83 0.28
C GLU A 17 -19.38 -1.67 -0.62
N GLU A 18 -20.59 -1.18 -0.93
CA GLU A 18 -21.54 -1.87 -1.82
C GLU A 18 -20.93 -2.10 -3.21
N LEU A 19 -20.36 -1.05 -3.81
CA LEU A 19 -19.72 -1.12 -5.14
C LEU A 19 -18.52 -2.07 -5.17
N ALA A 20 -17.80 -2.22 -4.05
CA ALA A 20 -16.69 -3.15 -3.93
C ALA A 20 -17.15 -4.62 -3.77
N GLY A 21 -18.45 -4.88 -3.60
CA GLY A 21 -18.99 -6.21 -3.34
C GLY A 21 -19.06 -6.57 -1.85
N GLY A 22 -19.08 -5.55 -0.98
CA GLY A 22 -19.15 -5.68 0.46
C GLY A 22 -17.91 -5.12 1.16
N ARG A 23 -18.05 -4.95 2.49
CA ARG A 23 -17.03 -4.36 3.35
C ARG A 23 -15.67 -5.07 3.27
N ASP A 24 -15.66 -6.40 3.34
CA ASP A 24 -14.40 -7.17 3.31
C ASP A 24 -13.63 -6.96 2.00
N ALA A 25 -14.34 -6.90 0.87
CA ALA A 25 -13.75 -6.65 -0.43
C ALA A 25 -13.22 -5.21 -0.55
N PHE A 26 -13.94 -4.23 0.01
CA PHE A 26 -13.48 -2.85 0.10
C PHE A 26 -12.22 -2.71 0.95
N GLU A 27 -12.21 -3.29 2.15
CA GLU A 27 -11.06 -3.25 3.06
C GLU A 27 -9.82 -3.93 2.44
N ALA A 28 -10.01 -5.09 1.80
CA ALA A 28 -8.93 -5.79 1.09
C ALA A 28 -8.37 -4.96 -0.08
N GLY A 29 -9.24 -4.37 -0.90
CA GLY A 29 -8.84 -3.49 -2.00
C GLY A 29 -8.11 -2.23 -1.53
N ALA A 30 -8.60 -1.61 -0.45
CA ALA A 30 -7.95 -0.44 0.16
C ALA A 30 -6.58 -0.79 0.72
N ALA A 31 -6.44 -1.93 1.42
CA ALA A 31 -5.16 -2.41 1.93
C ALA A 31 -4.16 -2.66 0.79
N GLN A 32 -4.62 -3.27 -0.32
CA GLN A 32 -3.80 -3.49 -1.51
C GLN A 32 -3.31 -2.17 -2.11
N LEU A 33 -4.20 -1.21 -2.34
CA LEU A 33 -3.84 0.11 -2.90
C LEU A 33 -2.82 0.85 -2.02
N ILE A 34 -2.99 0.80 -0.70
CA ILE A 34 -2.02 1.39 0.24
C ILE A 34 -0.66 0.67 0.15
N GLY A 35 -0.66 -0.65 0.03
CA GLY A 35 0.54 -1.46 -0.18
C GLY A 35 1.30 -1.06 -1.44
N GLU A 36 0.60 -0.97 -2.58
CA GLU A 36 1.15 -0.55 -3.87
C GLU A 36 1.71 0.89 -3.83
N ALA A 37 0.98 1.83 -3.20
CA ALA A 37 1.44 3.20 -3.05
C ALA A 37 2.74 3.29 -2.23
N ARG A 38 2.84 2.52 -1.13
CA ARG A 38 4.05 2.45 -0.31
C ARG A 38 5.22 1.80 -1.05
N ALA A 39 4.96 0.73 -1.79
CA ALA A 39 5.93 0.06 -2.65
C ALA A 39 6.54 1.02 -3.68
N ARG A 40 5.67 1.74 -4.40
CA ARG A 40 6.10 2.75 -5.38
C ARG A 40 6.93 3.85 -4.72
N ARG A 41 6.50 4.35 -3.56
CA ARG A 41 7.25 5.37 -2.83
C ARG A 41 8.65 4.90 -2.43
N LEU A 42 8.79 3.63 -2.03
CA LEU A 42 10.09 3.04 -1.72
C LEU A 42 11.02 3.03 -2.94
N VAL A 43 10.50 2.62 -4.10
CA VAL A 43 11.24 2.62 -5.37
C VAL A 43 11.72 4.02 -5.72
N GLU A 44 10.86 5.02 -5.60
CA GLU A 44 11.18 6.43 -5.87
C GLU A 44 12.32 6.91 -4.96
N LEU A 45 12.17 6.76 -3.64
CA LEU A 45 13.18 7.16 -2.67
C LEU A 45 14.53 6.43 -2.87
N ARG A 46 14.48 5.15 -3.23
CA ARG A 46 15.67 4.36 -3.54
C ARG A 46 16.41 4.94 -4.76
N LYS A 47 15.68 5.25 -5.83
CA LYS A 47 16.23 5.82 -7.07
C LYS A 47 16.78 7.22 -6.85
N GLU A 48 16.06 8.08 -6.13
CA GLU A 48 16.49 9.44 -5.77
C GLU A 48 17.84 9.45 -5.02
N ARG A 49 18.11 8.40 -4.24
CA ARG A 49 19.35 8.24 -3.48
C ARG A 49 20.44 7.45 -4.22
N GLY A 50 20.20 7.06 -5.48
CA GLY A 50 21.15 6.32 -6.30
C GLY A 50 21.39 4.87 -5.86
N PHE A 51 20.49 4.28 -5.07
CA PHE A 51 20.64 2.92 -4.56
C PHE A 51 20.10 1.87 -5.53
N THR A 52 20.80 0.74 -5.65
CA THR A 52 20.27 -0.48 -6.26
C THR A 52 19.34 -1.21 -5.29
N GLN A 53 18.58 -2.19 -5.78
CA GLN A 53 17.78 -3.06 -4.90
C GLN A 53 18.68 -3.84 -3.92
N THR A 54 19.89 -4.20 -4.33
CA THR A 54 20.88 -4.87 -3.46
C THR A 54 21.33 -3.95 -2.34
N ASP A 55 21.59 -2.68 -2.65
CA ASP A 55 21.98 -1.66 -1.64
C ASP A 55 20.87 -1.40 -0.63
N MET A 56 19.61 -1.43 -1.09
CA MET A 56 18.44 -1.27 -0.26
C MET A 56 18.21 -2.51 0.62
N ALA A 57 18.32 -3.71 0.05
CA ALA A 57 18.22 -4.99 0.75
C ALA A 57 19.24 -5.06 1.91
N ALA A 58 20.50 -4.73 1.62
CA ALA A 58 21.57 -4.69 2.63
C ALA A 58 21.26 -3.71 3.78
N ARG A 59 20.68 -2.53 3.47
CA ARG A 59 20.29 -1.53 4.48
C ARG A 59 19.08 -1.93 5.32
N LEU A 60 18.15 -2.68 4.73
CA LEU A 60 16.94 -3.16 5.39
C LEU A 60 17.16 -4.48 6.15
N GLY A 61 18.32 -5.13 5.97
CA GLY A 61 18.59 -6.45 6.55
C GLY A 61 17.70 -7.56 5.97
N ILE A 62 17.23 -7.38 4.74
CA ILE A 62 16.39 -8.35 4.02
C ILE A 62 17.09 -8.86 2.78
N ASP A 63 16.61 -9.96 2.20
CA ASP A 63 17.13 -10.43 0.93
C ASP A 63 16.64 -9.57 -0.24
N LYS A 64 17.40 -9.58 -1.35
CA LYS A 64 17.07 -8.83 -2.57
C LYS A 64 15.71 -9.24 -3.16
N GLY A 65 15.35 -10.52 -3.07
CA GLY A 65 14.05 -11.03 -3.53
C GLY A 65 12.90 -10.42 -2.74
N ARG A 66 13.02 -10.29 -1.41
CA ARG A 66 12.05 -9.59 -0.56
C ARG A 66 11.96 -8.10 -0.86
N THR A 67 13.07 -7.42 -1.14
CA THR A 67 13.03 -6.04 -1.66
C THR A 67 12.25 -5.95 -2.97
N SER A 68 12.48 -6.88 -3.90
CA SER A 68 11.76 -6.93 -5.18
C SER A 68 10.25 -7.16 -4.99
N GLN A 69 9.86 -8.08 -4.10
CA GLN A 69 8.45 -8.35 -3.78
C GLN A 69 7.77 -7.11 -3.20
N ILE A 70 8.41 -6.46 -2.23
CA ILE A 70 7.93 -5.20 -1.65
C ILE A 70 7.78 -4.13 -2.74
N GLU A 71 8.79 -3.92 -3.59
CA GLU A 71 8.73 -2.92 -4.66
C GLU A 71 7.67 -3.22 -5.73
N SER A 72 7.28 -4.49 -5.91
CA SER A 72 6.22 -4.91 -6.84
C SER A 72 4.81 -4.82 -6.25
N GLY A 73 4.64 -4.41 -4.99
CA GLY A 73 3.35 -4.41 -4.30
C GLY A 73 2.91 -5.80 -3.81
N GLN A 74 3.67 -6.85 -4.11
CA GLN A 74 3.45 -8.20 -3.60
C GLN A 74 3.99 -8.33 -2.17
N VAL A 75 3.33 -7.69 -1.21
CA VAL A 75 3.60 -7.95 0.21
C VAL A 75 2.60 -9.00 0.69
N SER A 76 2.82 -10.26 0.33
CA SER A 76 2.13 -11.35 1.01
C SER A 76 2.54 -11.27 2.49
N GLY A 77 1.56 -11.02 3.36
CA GLY A 77 1.77 -11.06 4.79
C GLY A 77 2.42 -12.40 5.15
N SER A 78 3.68 -12.36 5.57
CA SER A 78 4.29 -13.49 6.28
C SER A 78 3.64 -13.50 7.66
N GLY A 79 2.47 -14.11 7.73
CA GLY A 79 1.67 -14.29 8.94
C GLY A 79 1.14 -15.71 8.98
N GLN A 80 2.07 -16.66 9.11
CA GLN A 80 1.91 -17.92 9.84
C GLN A 80 3.13 -18.06 10.73
#